data_AF-A0A4Z0GJV4-F1
#
_entry.id   AF-A0A4Z0GJV4-F1
#
_cell.length_a   1.000
_cell.length_b   1.000
_cell.length_c   1.000
_cell.angle_alpha   90.00
_cell.angle_beta   90.00
_cell.angle_gamma   90.00
#
_symmetry.space_group_name_H-M   'P 1'
#
loop_
_entity.id
_entity.type
_entity.pdbx_description
1 polymer ?
#
loop_
_entity_poly.entity_id
_entity_poly.type
_entity_poly.pdbx_seq_one_letter_code
_entity_poly.pdbx_strand_id
1 'polypeptide(L)' 'MNVKNFSNAGDKLYLMHKEVVVIRVYEMFQLLKIRYTDKRKEFFVDICAVTHIPDDTDSISLGLLRRDNG' A
#
# COMPACT_ATOMS: atom_id res chain seq x y z
N MET A 1 -20.86 -0.26 0.76
CA MET A 1 -20.72 -1.71 0.59
C MET A 1 -19.62 -2.16 1.54
N ASN A 2 -19.96 -2.81 2.66
CA ASN A 2 -19.04 -3.04 3.78
C ASN A 2 -18.84 -4.55 3.95
N VAL A 3 -17.88 -5.09 3.22
CA VAL A 3 -17.32 -6.42 3.46
C VAL A 3 -15.82 -6.21 3.60
N LYS A 4 -15.38 -5.69 4.76
CA LYS A 4 -13.95 -5.70 5.10
C LYS A 4 -13.60 -7.16 5.42
N ASN A 5 -13.28 -7.93 4.38
CA ASN A 5 -12.39 -9.08 4.57
C ASN A 5 -11.06 -8.46 4.99
N PHE A 6 -10.83 -8.41 6.29
CA PHE A 6 -9.57 -7.91 6.82
C PHE A 6 -8.47 -8.79 6.25
N SER A 7 -7.52 -8.15 5.57
CA SER A 7 -6.33 -8.83 5.07
C SER A 7 -5.62 -9.48 6.25
N ASN A 8 -5.10 -10.69 6.07
CA ASN A 8 -4.29 -11.38 7.06
C ASN A 8 -2.81 -11.14 6.82
N ALA A 9 -1.99 -11.34 7.86
CA ALA A 9 -0.55 -11.40 7.66
C ALA A 9 -0.20 -12.55 6.68
N GLY A 10 0.64 -12.25 5.69
CA GLY A 10 0.99 -13.15 4.59
C GLY A 10 0.19 -12.91 3.30
N ASP A 11 -0.93 -12.18 3.36
CA ASP A 11 -1.71 -11.87 2.17
C ASP A 11 -0.89 -11.05 1.17
N LYS A 12 -1.06 -11.39 -0.11
CA LYS A 12 -0.54 -10.59 -1.22
C LYS A 12 -1.63 -9.63 -1.71
N LEU A 13 -1.28 -8.35 -1.72
CA LEU A 13 -2.14 -7.26 -2.16
C LEU A 13 -1.35 -6.37 -3.12
N TYR A 14 -2.01 -5.35 -3.63
CA TYR A 14 -1.43 -4.34 -4.48
C TYR A 14 -1.54 -2.97 -3.83
N LEU A 15 -0.43 -2.26 -3.77
CA LEU A 15 -0.40 -0.82 -3.52
C LEU A 15 -0.18 -0.14 -4.87
N MET A 16 -1.23 0.46 -5.44
CA MET A 16 -1.27 0.85 -6.86
C MET A 16 -1.00 -0.39 -7.76
N HIS A 17 -0.07 -0.29 -8.70
CA HIS A 17 0.35 -1.40 -9.57
C HIS A 17 1.49 -2.27 -8.97
N LYS A 18 1.84 -2.11 -7.68
CA LYS A 18 2.95 -2.82 -7.04
C LYS A 18 2.45 -3.90 -6.06
N GLU A 19 2.87 -5.15 -6.27
CA GLU A 19 2.58 -6.24 -5.34
C GLU A 19 3.32 -6.04 -3.99
N VAL A 20 2.59 -6.24 -2.90
CA VAL A 20 3.05 -6.12 -1.52
C VAL A 20 2.56 -7.30 -0.70
N VAL A 21 3.31 -7.66 0.34
CA VAL A 21 2.91 -8.66 1.33
C VAL A 21 2.53 -7.97 2.62
N VAL A 22 1.40 -8.35 3.21
CA VAL A 22 0.98 -7.90 4.53
C VAL A 22 1.86 -8.56 5.59
N ILE A 23 2.57 -7.75 6.37
CA ILE A 23 3.42 -8.21 7.47
C ILE A 23 2.63 -8.25 8.78
N ARG A 24 1.81 -7.21 9.02
CA ARG A 24 0.96 -7.12 10.22
C ARG A 24 -0.23 -6.20 9.96
N VAL A 25 -1.35 -6.52 10.60
CA VAL A 25 -2.59 -5.76 10.57
C VAL A 25 -2.78 -5.04 11.90
N TYR A 26 -3.14 -3.76 11.85
CA TYR A 26 -3.45 -2.94 13.01
C TYR A 26 -4.89 -2.44 12.88
N GLU A 27 -5.85 -3.34 13.13
CA GLU A 27 -7.27 -3.13 12.86
C GLU A 27 -7.84 -1.87 13.53
N MET A 28 -7.46 -1.63 14.79
CA MET A 28 -7.91 -0.45 15.56
C MET A 28 -7.56 0.88 14.87
N PHE A 29 -6.45 0.92 14.12
CA PHE A 29 -5.98 2.10 13.42
C PHE A 29 -6.27 2.05 11.91
N GLN A 30 -6.87 0.97 11.42
CA GLN A 30 -7.04 0.71 9.98
C GLN A 30 -5.71 0.81 9.20
N LEU A 31 -4.61 0.37 9.82
CA LEU A 31 -3.29 0.39 9.20
C LEU A 31 -2.79 -1.02 8.90
N LEU A 32 -2.05 -1.14 7.80
CA LEU A 32 -1.27 -2.32 7.48
C LEU A 32 0.21 -1.98 7.53
N LYS A 33 1.00 -2.85 8.14
CA LYS A 33 2.44 -2.90 7.89
C LYS A 33 2.67 -3.83 6.71
N ILE A 34 3.24 -3.30 5.65
CA ILE A 34 3.45 -4.03 4.39
C ILE A 34 4.91 -3.96 3.95
N ARG A 35 5.24 -4.80 2.97
CA ARG A 35 6.55 -4.83 2.32
C ARG A 35 6.38 -5.12 0.85
N TYR A 36 7.12 -4.42 -0.02
CA TYR A 36 7.20 -4.83 -1.42
C TYR A 36 7.85 -6.23 -1.54
N THR A 37 7.45 -7.00 -2.55
CA THR A 37 7.97 -8.37 -2.75
C THR A 37 9.45 -8.39 -3.14
N ASP A 38 9.93 -7.34 -3.80
CA ASP A 38 11.31 -7.19 -4.29
C ASP A 38 12.25 -6.50 -3.28
N LYS A 39 11.72 -5.94 -2.19
CA LYS A 39 12.49 -5.12 -1.23
C LYS A 39 12.33 -5.61 0.20
N ARG A 40 13.36 -5.38 1.02
CA ARG A 40 13.30 -5.67 2.46
C ARG A 40 12.62 -4.56 3.28
N LYS A 41 12.35 -3.39 2.68
CA LYS A 41 11.84 -2.22 3.41
C LYS A 41 10.35 -2.36 3.72
N GLU A 42 10.03 -2.29 5.01
CA GLU A 42 8.66 -2.32 5.52
C GLU A 42 8.18 -0.89 5.82
N PHE A 43 6.89 -0.65 5.64
CA PHE A 43 6.26 0.63 5.93
C PHE A 43 4.76 0.46 6.22
N PHE A 44 4.14 1.52 6.74
CA PHE A 44 2.73 1.52 7.08
C PHE A 44 1.90 2.20 5.99
N VAL A 45 0.72 1.66 5.71
CA VAL A 45 -0.27 2.24 4.81
C VAL A 45 -1.67 2.15 5.42
N ASP A 46 -2.57 3.02 4.98
CA ASP A 46 -4.00 2.87 5.23
C ASP A 46 -4.51 1.59 4.57
N ILE A 47 -5.42 0.86 5.23
CA ILE A 47 -6.00 -0.38 4.70
C ILE A 47 -6.74 -0.16 3.38
N CYS A 48 -7.25 1.06 3.13
CA CYS A 48 -7.96 1.43 1.92
C CYS A 48 -7.00 1.77 0.76
N ALA A 49 -5.69 1.90 1.03
CA ALA A 49 -4.68 2.17 0.00
C ALA A 49 -4.25 0.89 -0.75
N VAL A 50 -4.73 -0.28 -0.34
CA VAL A 50 -4.39 -1.55 -0.97
C VAL A 50 -5.62 -2.27 -1.53
N THR A 51 -5.39 -3.04 -2.59
CA THR A 51 -6.42 -3.75 -3.35
C THR A 51 -5.99 -5.18 -3.65
N HIS A 52 -6.94 -6.05 -4.00
CA HIS A 52 -6.64 -7.43 -4.42
C HIS A 52 -6.20 -7.53 -5.90
N ILE A 53 -6.48 -6.50 -6.69
CA ILE A 53 -6.07 -6.37 -8.10
C ILE A 53 -5.20 -5.13 -8.24
N PRO A 54 -4.23 -5.10 -9.18
CA PRO A 54 -3.44 -3.91 -9.43
C PRO A 54 -4.33 -2.74 -9.84
N ASP A 55 -4.00 -1.55 -9.33
CA ASP A 55 -4.56 -0.29 -9.79
C ASP A 55 -3.55 0.40 -10.71
N ASP A 56 -3.88 0.44 -12.00
CA ASP A 56 -3.09 1.04 -13.07
C ASP A 56 -3.47 2.50 -13.33
N THR A 57 -4.20 3.15 -12.42
CA THR A 57 -4.48 4.59 -12.49
C THR A 57 -3.18 5.38 -12.54
N ASP A 58 -3.07 6.29 -13.52
CA ASP A 58 -1.89 7.14 -13.69
C ASP A 58 -1.62 7.95 -12.42
N SER A 59 -0.34 7.97 -12.01
CA SER A 59 0.10 8.70 -10.83
C SER A 59 1.09 9.80 -11.21
N ILE A 60 1.00 10.94 -10.50
CA ILE A 60 1.95 12.04 -10.63
C ILE A 60 2.97 11.97 -9.50
N SER A 61 4.26 12.06 -9.85
CA SER A 61 5.31 12.13 -8.83
C SER A 61 5.19 13.42 -8.03
N LEU A 62 5.11 13.33 -6.70
CA LEU A 62 5.19 14.49 -5.81
C LEU A 62 6.51 15.26 -5.96
N GLY A 63 7.55 14.63 -6.54
CA GLY A 63 8.79 15.30 -6.89
C GLY A 63 8.61 16.44 -7.90
N LEU A 64 7.59 16.37 -8.76
CA LEU A 64 7.25 17.44 -9.72
C LEU A 64 6.71 18.70 -9.03
N LEU A 65 6.24 18.58 -7.79
CA LEU A 65 5.80 19.70 -6.97
C LEU A 65 6.95 20.34 -6.19
N ARG A 66 8.13 19.71 -6.18
CA ARG A 66 9.32 20.33 -5.60
C ARG A 66 9.78 21.42 -6.55
N ARG A 67 9.73 22.66 -6.09
CA ARG A 67 10.31 23.80 -6.80
C ARG A 67 11.81 23.56 -6.97
N ASP A 68 12.31 23.64 -8.19
CA ASP A 68 13.75 23.70 -8.45
C ASP A 68 14.30 24.95 -7.76
N ASN A 69 15.01 24.74 -6.64
CA ASN A 69 15.85 25.76 -6.06
C ASN A 69 17.15 25.75 -6.87
N GLY A 70 17.12 26.39 -8.04
CA GLY A 70 18.32 26.66 -8.85
C GLY A 70 19.35 27.49 -8.08
#